data_AF-A0A1S6JJ03-F1
#
_entry.id   AF-A0A1S6JJ03-F1
#
_cell.length_a   1.000
_cell.length_b   1.000
_cell.length_c   1.000
_cell.angle_alpha   90.00
_cell.angle_beta   90.00
_cell.angle_gamma   90.00
#
_symmetry.space_group_name_H-M   'P 1'
#
loop_
_entity.id
_entity.type
_entity.pdbx_description
1 polymer ?
#
loop_
_entity_poly.entity_id
_entity_poly.type
_entity_poly.pdbx_seq_one_letter_code
_entity_poly.pdbx_strand_id
1 'polypeptide(L)'
;MLPPCYHEPVTSAKKQTQVRLEENTLEAGKAAARARGLDFNKYVERLIIEDTTGARAAGMAAAQRLIDEHGSFLDDLDQQLDAPYASSQPDVAA
;
A
#
# COMPACT_ATOMS: atom_id res chain seq x y z
N MET A 1 39.05 -33.30 2.25
CA MET A 1 38.93 -32.42 3.43
C MET A 1 39.17 -30.99 2.96
N LEU A 2 38.15 -30.12 2.95
CA LEU A 2 38.35 -28.69 2.68
C LEU A 2 38.94 -28.01 3.92
N PRO A 3 39.84 -27.03 3.77
CA PRO A 3 40.47 -26.34 4.90
C PRO A 3 39.42 -25.58 5.74
N PRO A 4 39.66 -25.43 7.06
CA PRO A 4 38.67 -24.96 8.06
C PRO A 4 38.19 -23.51 7.88
N CYS A 5 38.69 -22.80 6.87
CA CYS A 5 38.38 -21.41 6.58
C CYS A 5 37.22 -21.23 5.57
N TYR A 6 36.75 -22.31 4.94
CA TYR A 6 35.60 -22.25 4.03
C TYR A 6 34.31 -22.37 4.85
N HIS A 7 33.70 -21.23 5.16
CA HIS A 7 32.30 -21.22 5.56
C HIS A 7 31.44 -21.75 4.40
N GLU A 8 30.41 -22.55 4.72
CA GLU A 8 29.41 -22.95 3.75
C GLU A 8 28.84 -21.70 3.04
N PRO A 9 28.56 -21.76 1.73
CA PRO A 9 28.02 -20.62 1.02
C PRO A 9 26.67 -20.23 1.65
N VAL A 10 26.62 -19.04 2.24
CA VAL A 10 25.36 -18.45 2.73
C VAL A 10 24.50 -18.15 1.51
N THR A 11 23.63 -19.09 1.15
CA THR A 11 22.69 -18.92 0.05
C THR A 11 21.40 -18.30 0.60
N SER A 12 21.19 -17.02 0.32
CA SER A 12 19.89 -16.39 0.53
C SER A 12 18.94 -16.78 -0.60
N ALA A 13 17.74 -17.23 -0.24
CA ALA A 13 16.65 -17.42 -1.21
C ALA A 13 16.22 -16.10 -1.86
N LYS A 14 16.39 -14.97 -1.15
CA LYS A 14 16.12 -13.63 -1.68
C LYS A 14 17.28 -13.17 -2.56
N LYS A 15 16.95 -12.71 -3.76
CA LYS A 15 17.89 -12.08 -4.69
C LYS A 15 17.87 -10.57 -4.49
N GLN A 16 19.03 -9.94 -4.58
CA GLN A 16 19.17 -8.49 -4.57
C GLN A 16 19.24 -7.99 -6.01
N THR A 17 18.39 -7.02 -6.35
CA THR A 17 18.40 -6.34 -7.65
C THR A 17 18.64 -4.86 -7.39
N GLN A 18 19.60 -4.26 -8.11
CA GLN A 18 19.82 -2.82 -8.06
C GLN A 18 18.93 -2.13 -9.10
N VAL A 19 18.13 -1.16 -8.66
CA VAL A 19 17.28 -0.33 -9.52
C VAL A 19 17.71 1.11 -9.36
N ARG A 20 17.93 1.81 -10.47
CA ARG A 20 18.21 3.26 -10.48
C ARG A 20 16.88 3.99 -10.67
N LEU A 21 16.60 4.93 -9.78
CA LEU A 21 15.39 5.74 -9.80
C LEU A 21 15.80 7.21 -9.80
N GLU A 22 15.01 8.04 -10.46
CA GLU A 22 15.08 9.49 -10.30
C GLU A 22 14.84 9.86 -8.83
N GLU A 23 15.53 10.90 -8.34
CA GLU A 23 15.51 11.30 -6.93
C GLU A 23 14.08 11.52 -6.41
N ASN A 24 13.28 12.28 -7.16
CA ASN A 24 11.89 12.56 -6.80
C ASN A 24 11.04 11.29 -6.72
N THR A 25 11.29 10.33 -7.61
CA THR A 25 10.58 9.04 -7.63
C THR A 25 10.99 8.18 -6.44
N LEU A 26 12.28 8.17 -6.09
CA LEU A 26 12.79 7.46 -4.93
C LEU A 26 12.16 7.99 -3.64
N GLU A 27 12.13 9.32 -3.47
CA GLU A 27 11.56 9.94 -2.28
C GLU A 27 10.05 9.73 -2.17
N ALA A 28 9.31 9.87 -3.28
CA ALA A 28 7.89 9.54 -3.32
C ALA A 28 7.63 8.07 -2.96
N GLY A 29 8.45 7.15 -3.49
CA GLY A 29 8.38 5.73 -3.19
C GLY A 29 8.64 5.41 -1.72
N LYS A 30 9.66 6.02 -1.11
CA LYS A 30 9.95 5.87 0.33
C LYS A 30 8.82 6.43 1.19
N ALA A 31 8.27 7.59 0.82
CA ALA A 31 7.13 8.18 1.53
C ALA A 31 5.90 7.26 1.49
N ALA A 32 5.60 6.70 0.31
CA ALA A 32 4.50 5.77 0.12
C ALA A 32 4.69 4.44 0.89
N ALA A 33 5.93 3.97 1.02
CA ALA A 33 6.26 2.81 1.85
C ALA A 33 6.04 3.11 3.35
N ARG A 34 6.53 4.27 3.83
CA ARG A 34 6.32 4.72 5.22
C ARG A 34 4.84 4.88 5.57
N ALA A 35 4.05 5.47 4.69
CA ALA A 35 2.60 5.62 4.88
C ALA A 35 1.87 4.28 5.06
N ARG A 36 2.45 3.18 4.55
CA ARG A 36 1.94 1.82 4.68
C ARG A 36 2.66 0.98 5.75
N GLY A 37 3.59 1.58 6.50
CA GLY A 37 4.40 0.86 7.49
C GLY A 37 5.31 -0.22 6.89
N LEU A 38 5.71 -0.08 5.63
CA LEU A 38 6.54 -1.05 4.92
C LEU A 38 7.97 -0.54 4.75
N ASP A 39 8.92 -1.47 4.76
CA ASP A 39 10.25 -1.23 4.20
C ASP A 39 10.13 -0.97 2.68
N PHE A 40 11.02 -0.14 2.14
CA PHE A 40 10.97 0.24 0.74
C PHE A 40 11.08 -0.96 -0.21
N ASN A 41 11.94 -1.95 0.08
CA ASN A 41 12.06 -3.12 -0.78
C ASN A 41 10.81 -3.99 -0.74
N LYS A 42 10.19 -4.14 0.44
CA LYS A 42 8.91 -4.84 0.58
C LYS A 42 7.78 -4.12 -0.14
N TYR A 43 7.78 -2.79 -0.12
CA TYR A 43 6.83 -1.99 -0.86
C TYR A 43 6.96 -2.20 -2.37
N VAL A 44 8.19 -2.18 -2.90
CA VAL A 44 8.47 -2.44 -4.32
C VAL A 44 8.09 -3.88 -4.71
N GLU A 45 8.43 -4.88 -3.89
CA GLU A 45 8.03 -6.28 -4.11
C GLU A 45 6.50 -6.41 -4.23
N ARG A 46 5.76 -5.76 -3.32
CA ARG A 46 4.31 -5.77 -3.35
C ARG A 46 3.74 -5.10 -4.60
N LEU A 47 4.29 -3.96 -5.02
CA LEU A 47 3.89 -3.31 -6.26
C LEU A 47 4.09 -4.22 -7.47
N ILE A 48 5.23 -4.91 -7.56
CA ILE A 48 5.52 -5.84 -8.66
C ILE A 48 4.54 -7.00 -8.67
N ILE A 49 4.23 -7.59 -7.51
CA ILE A 49 3.25 -8.68 -7.41
C ILE A 49 1.87 -8.19 -7.83
N GLU A 50 1.42 -7.05 -7.32
CA GLU A 50 0.10 -6.48 -7.62
C GLU A 50 -0.06 -6.16 -9.11
N ASP A 51 1.01 -5.70 -9.76
CA ASP A 51 1.09 -5.40 -11.19
C ASP A 51 1.09 -6.69 -12.04
N THR A 52 1.94 -7.66 -11.70
CA THR A 52 2.15 -8.88 -12.51
C THR A 52 1.04 -9.92 -12.35
N THR A 53 0.41 -10.00 -11.17
CA THR A 53 -0.69 -10.96 -10.92
C THR A 53 -2.05 -10.45 -11.37
N GLY A 54 -2.15 -9.17 -11.75
CA GLY A 54 -3.44 -8.53 -12.05
C GLY A 54 -4.35 -8.37 -10.83
N ALA A 55 -3.89 -8.71 -9.61
CA ALA A 55 -4.67 -8.62 -8.39
C ALA A 55 -5.19 -7.19 -8.14
N ARG A 56 -4.41 -6.17 -8.54
CA ARG A 56 -4.85 -4.77 -8.48
C ARG A 56 -6.03 -4.51 -9.41
N ALA A 57 -5.94 -4.93 -10.66
CA ALA A 57 -7.02 -4.74 -11.63
C ALA A 57 -8.29 -5.50 -11.23
N ALA A 58 -8.13 -6.76 -10.79
CA ALA A 58 -9.23 -7.57 -10.27
C ALA A 58 -9.87 -6.95 -9.01
N GLY A 59 -9.05 -6.42 -8.10
CA GLY A 59 -9.51 -5.72 -6.92
C GLY A 59 -10.30 -4.45 -7.24
N MET A 60 -9.80 -3.63 -8.18
CA MET A 60 -10.52 -2.44 -8.64
C MET A 60 -11.85 -2.80 -9.32
N ALA A 61 -11.88 -3.85 -10.15
CA ALA A 61 -13.11 -4.32 -10.78
C ALA A 61 -14.11 -4.90 -9.77
N ALA A 62 -13.64 -5.51 -8.68
CA ALA A 62 -14.49 -5.97 -7.59
C ALA A 62 -15.05 -4.80 -6.77
N ALA A 63 -14.21 -3.81 -6.44
CA ALA A 63 -14.64 -2.59 -5.75
C ALA A 63 -15.66 -1.80 -6.57
N GLN A 64 -15.45 -1.68 -7.89
CA GLN A 64 -16.41 -1.01 -8.77
C GLN A 64 -17.76 -1.72 -8.76
N ARG A 65 -17.79 -3.06 -8.88
CA ARG A 65 -19.04 -3.84 -8.79
C ARG A 65 -19.74 -3.64 -7.45
N LEU A 66 -19.00 -3.61 -6.34
CA LEU A 66 -19.57 -3.35 -5.02
C LEU A 66 -20.24 -1.97 -4.95
N ILE A 67 -19.59 -0.94 -5.50
CA ILE A 67 -20.13 0.43 -5.55
C ILE A 67 -21.34 0.49 -6.48
N ASP A 68 -21.31 -0.17 -7.64
CA ASP A 68 -22.44 -0.19 -8.57
C ASP A 68 -23.67 -0.89 -7.95
N GLU A 69 -23.44 -1.96 -7.19
CA GLU A 69 -24.51 -2.74 -6.54
C GLU A 69 -25.04 -2.10 -5.24
N HIS A 70 -24.18 -1.42 -4.49
CA HIS A 70 -24.49 -0.98 -3.12
C HIS A 70 -24.20 0.51 -2.86
N GLY A 71 -23.86 1.30 -3.87
CA GLY A 71 -23.42 2.69 -3.72
C GLY A 71 -24.43 3.54 -2.96
N SER A 72 -25.72 3.47 -3.32
CA SER A 72 -26.76 4.23 -2.62
C SER A 72 -26.89 3.85 -1.14
N PHE A 73 -26.72 2.57 -0.81
CA PHE A 73 -26.74 2.11 0.58
C PHE A 73 -25.52 2.62 1.36
N LEU A 74 -24.33 2.63 0.72
CA LEU A 74 -23.11 3.18 1.33
C LEU A 74 -23.21 4.69 1.53
N ASP A 75 -23.77 5.42 0.57
CA ASP A 75 -23.99 6.88 0.67
C ASP A 75 -24.97 7.22 1.81
N ASP A 76 -26.09 6.50 1.92
CA ASP A 76 -27.06 6.67 3.00
C ASP A 76 -26.45 6.35 4.37
N LEU A 77 -25.53 5.39 4.43
CA LEU A 77 -24.81 5.01 5.64
C LEU A 77 -23.80 6.09 6.05
N ASP A 78 -23.01 6.60 5.11
CA ASP A 78 -22.06 7.69 5.35
C ASP A 78 -22.79 8.95 5.85
N GLN A 79 -23.93 9.30 5.26
CA GLN A 79 -24.73 10.44 5.70
C GLN A 79 -25.27 10.29 7.13
N GLN A 80 -25.65 9.07 7.53
CA GLN A 80 -26.09 8.79 8.90
C GLN A 80 -24.93 8.80 9.90
N LEU A 81 -23.74 8.36 9.49
CA LEU A 81 -22.54 8.35 10.32
C LEU A 81 -21.95 9.75 10.51
N ASP A 82 -22.10 10.65 9.54
CA ASP A 82 -21.65 12.05 9.62
C ASP A 82 -22.65 12.97 10.36
N ALA A 83 -23.93 12.59 10.42
CA ALA A 83 -24.99 13.34 11.08
C ALA A 83 -24.73 13.71 12.57
N PRO A 84 -24.03 12.91 13.41
CA PRO A 84 -23.78 13.26 14.81
C PRO A 84 -22.61 14.24 15.01
N TYR A 85 -21.81 14.58 13.98
CA TYR A 85 -20.68 15.52 14.12
C TYR A 85 -21.02 16.97 13.75
N ALA A 86 -22.10 17.21 13.00
CA ALA A 86 -22.49 18.56 12.57
C ALA A 86 -23.10 19.45 13.68
N SER A 87 -23.48 18.87 14.82
CA SER A 87 -24.20 19.57 15.90
C SER A 87 -23.33 19.99 17.09
N SER A 88 -22.01 19.79 17.04
CA SER A 88 -21.09 20.07 18.16
C SER A 88 -19.93 21.03 17.85
N GLN A 89 -20.01 21.89 16.83
CA GLN A 89 -19.13 23.07 16.76
C GLN A 89 -19.82 24.26 17.44
N PRO A 90 -19.44 24.62 18.68
CA PRO A 90 -19.84 25.89 19.25
C PRO A 90 -19.03 26.99 18.54
N ASP A 91 -19.78 27.88 17.91
CA ASP A 91 -19.50 29.28 17.59
C ASP A 91 -18.17 29.81 18.16
N VAL A 92 -17.17 30.00 17.29
CA VAL A 92 -16.00 30.82 17.61
C VAL A 92 -16.38 32.26 17.27
N ALA A 93 -17.12 32.89 18.18
CA ALA A 93 -17.51 34.29 18.09
C ALA A 93 -16.29 35.21 18.29
N ALA A 94 -16.22 36.22 17.43
CA ALA A 94 -15.18 37.25 17.32
C ALA A 94 -15.17 38.27 18.47
#